data_AF-A0A948X5A8-F1
#
_entry.id   AF-A0A948X5A8-F1
#
_cell.length_a   1.000
_cell.length_b   1.000
_cell.length_c   1.000
_cell.angle_alpha   90.00
_cell.angle_beta   90.00
_cell.angle_gamma   90.00
#
_symmetry.space_group_name_H-M   'P 1'
#
loop_
_entity.id
_entity.type
_entity.pdbx_description
1 polymer ?
#
loop_
_entity_poly.entity_id
_entity_poly.type
_entity_poly.pdbx_seq_one_letter_code
_entity_poly.pdbx_strand_id
1 'polypeptide(L)'
;MINSKYAGFFPELDSDEADESTRPMPLQELPRQVQIDHEMEKIRARHPRIASAIEMFWGHKDCVEYLQQLILNGGDGVGRARVGFKLEIMEAFMHLINLHDKTEN
;
A
#
# COMPACT_ATOMS: atom_id res chain seq x y z
N MET A 1 -48.53 -11.56 51.29
CA MET A 1 -47.94 -10.22 51.06
C MET A 1 -46.49 -10.24 51.50
N ILE A 2 -45.54 -10.40 50.57
CA ILE A 2 -44.20 -9.81 50.65
C ILE A 2 -43.71 -9.59 49.21
N ASN A 3 -43.24 -8.38 48.93
CA ASN A 3 -42.75 -7.89 47.64
C ASN A 3 -41.47 -8.60 47.19
N SER A 4 -41.32 -8.84 45.89
CA SER A 4 -40.02 -8.79 45.24
C SER A 4 -40.12 -7.90 44.00
N LYS A 5 -39.84 -6.62 44.22
CA LYS A 5 -39.35 -5.69 43.19
C LYS A 5 -38.07 -6.28 42.58
N TYR A 6 -37.70 -5.84 41.39
CA TYR A 6 -36.47 -6.17 40.65
C TYR A 6 -36.52 -7.40 39.73
N ALA A 7 -37.42 -7.36 38.75
CA ALA A 7 -37.13 -7.89 37.40
C ALA A 7 -37.15 -6.66 36.47
N GLY A 8 -36.13 -5.80 36.43
CA GLY A 8 -34.81 -6.15 35.90
C GLY A 8 -34.92 -6.33 34.38
N PHE A 9 -35.58 -5.41 33.67
CA PHE A 9 -34.92 -4.32 32.94
C PHE A 9 -33.97 -4.79 31.83
N PHE A 10 -34.35 -5.76 31.00
CA PHE A 10 -33.76 -5.92 29.67
C PHE A 10 -34.85 -6.34 28.68
N PRO A 11 -35.13 -5.56 27.63
CA PRO A 11 -35.88 -6.05 26.49
C PRO A 11 -35.10 -7.21 25.88
N GLU A 12 -35.74 -8.36 25.64
CA GLU A 12 -35.19 -9.41 24.78
C GLU A 12 -35.03 -8.81 23.39
N LEU A 13 -33.80 -8.39 23.06
CA LEU A 13 -33.45 -7.98 21.71
C LEU A 13 -33.42 -9.25 20.87
N ASP A 14 -34.38 -9.36 19.95
CA ASP A 14 -34.33 -10.25 18.78
C ASP A 14 -32.90 -10.19 18.23
N SER A 15 -32.14 -11.25 18.47
CA SER A 15 -30.69 -11.29 18.27
C SER A 15 -30.32 -11.56 16.81
N ASP A 16 -31.28 -11.39 15.88
CA ASP A 16 -31.13 -11.70 14.46
C ASP A 16 -30.69 -10.49 13.60
N GLU A 17 -30.52 -9.29 14.16
CA GLU A 17 -30.08 -8.09 13.39
C GLU A 17 -28.75 -7.44 13.84
N ALA A 18 -28.02 -8.04 14.79
CA ALA A 18 -26.79 -7.42 15.34
C ALA A 18 -25.46 -7.94 14.74
N ASP A 19 -25.50 -8.87 13.77
CA ASP A 19 -24.28 -9.52 13.23
C ASP A 19 -23.84 -9.02 11.84
N GLU A 20 -24.42 -7.91 11.34
CA GLU A 20 -24.06 -7.36 10.03
C GLU A 20 -23.33 -6.01 10.08
N SER A 21 -23.34 -5.29 11.21
CA SER A 21 -22.76 -3.93 11.30
C SER A 21 -21.25 -3.88 11.56
N THR A 22 -20.61 -5.00 11.90
CA THR A 22 -19.15 -5.05 12.16
C THR A 22 -18.36 -5.68 11.01
N ARG A 23 -18.98 -5.96 9.86
CA ARG A 23 -18.23 -6.44 8.69
C ARG A 23 -17.22 -5.36 8.31
N PRO A 24 -15.90 -5.64 8.37
CA PRO A 24 -14.91 -4.67 7.96
C PRO A 24 -15.21 -4.30 6.51
N MET A 25 -15.33 -3.00 6.24
CA MET A 25 -15.55 -2.50 4.90
C MET A 25 -14.49 -3.13 3.98
N PRO A 26 -14.89 -3.72 2.84
CA PRO A 26 -13.92 -4.31 1.93
C PRO A 26 -12.91 -3.24 1.57
N LEU A 27 -11.61 -3.53 1.76
CA LEU A 27 -10.54 -2.64 1.32
C LEU A 27 -10.76 -2.42 -0.18
N GLN A 28 -11.21 -1.24 -0.57
CA GLN A 28 -11.26 -0.87 -1.98
C GLN A 28 -9.82 -0.79 -2.45
N GLU A 29 -9.31 -1.88 -3.01
CA GLU A 29 -8.04 -1.88 -3.70
C GLU A 29 -8.17 -0.87 -4.84
N LEU A 30 -7.45 0.25 -4.71
CA LEU A 30 -7.42 1.27 -5.74
C LEU A 30 -7.09 0.60 -7.08
N PRO A 31 -7.65 1.07 -8.22
CA PRO A 31 -7.29 0.54 -9.52
C PRO A 31 -5.77 0.52 -9.68
N ARG A 32 -5.23 -0.54 -10.27
CA ARG A 32 -3.78 -0.78 -10.38
C ARG A 32 -3.01 0.46 -10.87
N GLN A 33 -3.57 1.14 -11.87
CA GLN A 33 -2.99 2.35 -12.44
C GLN A 33 -2.85 3.48 -11.41
N VAL A 34 -3.89 3.68 -10.57
CA VAL A 34 -3.90 4.69 -9.51
C VAL A 34 -2.84 4.39 -8.45
N GLN A 35 -2.59 3.11 -8.16
CA GLN A 35 -1.52 2.72 -7.25
C GLN A 35 -0.14 3.07 -7.83
N ILE A 36 0.09 2.77 -9.12
CA ILE A 36 1.34 3.14 -9.82
C ILE A 36 1.54 4.64 -9.77
N ASP A 37 0.52 5.43 -10.14
CA ASP A 37 0.59 6.89 -10.16
C ASP A 37 0.91 7.45 -8.76
N HIS A 38 0.28 6.91 -7.72
CA HIS A 38 0.50 7.33 -6.34
C HIS A 38 1.91 7.00 -5.84
N GLU A 39 2.44 5.81 -6.13
CA GLU A 39 3.81 5.44 -5.77
C GLU A 39 4.84 6.23 -6.57
N MET A 40 4.58 6.47 -7.85
CA MET A 40 5.43 7.31 -8.72
C MET A 40 5.46 8.76 -8.25
N GLU A 41 4.37 9.30 -7.73
CA GLU A 41 4.33 10.65 -7.17
C GLU A 41 5.21 10.79 -5.93
N LYS A 42 5.18 9.81 -5.02
CA LYS A 42 6.08 9.77 -3.84
C LYS A 42 7.55 9.74 -4.26
N ILE A 43 7.89 8.92 -5.24
CA ILE A 43 9.25 8.83 -5.78
C ILE A 43 9.64 10.14 -6.45
N ARG A 44 8.77 10.72 -7.28
CA ARG A 44 9.04 11.97 -8.01
C ARG A 44 9.28 13.15 -7.08
N ALA A 45 8.55 13.24 -5.96
CA ALA A 45 8.71 14.31 -4.97
C ALA A 45 10.12 14.34 -4.34
N ARG A 46 10.75 13.17 -4.19
CA ARG A 46 12.06 13.03 -3.52
C ARG A 46 13.21 12.86 -4.51
N HIS A 47 12.96 12.10 -5.57
CA HIS A 47 13.93 11.61 -6.54
C HIS A 47 13.35 11.73 -7.96
N PRO A 48 13.21 12.96 -8.49
CA PRO A 48 12.61 13.18 -9.80
C PRO A 48 13.37 12.49 -10.93
N ARG A 49 14.70 12.36 -10.83
CA ARG A 49 15.51 11.63 -11.81
C ARG A 49 15.18 10.15 -11.88
N ILE A 50 15.02 9.52 -10.72
CA ILE A 50 14.69 8.09 -10.62
C ILE A 50 13.28 7.87 -11.16
N ALA A 51 12.31 8.74 -10.85
CA ALA A 51 10.97 8.67 -11.42
C ALA A 51 10.98 8.73 -12.96
N SER A 52 11.72 9.68 -13.55
CA SER A 52 11.85 9.76 -15.01
C SER A 52 12.53 8.53 -15.61
N ALA A 53 13.53 7.95 -14.95
CA ALA A 53 14.17 6.71 -15.40
C ALA A 53 13.18 5.53 -15.34
N ILE A 54 12.43 5.40 -14.24
CA ILE A 54 11.41 4.35 -14.10
C ILE A 54 10.34 4.47 -15.18
N GLU A 55 9.87 5.68 -15.52
CA GLU A 55 8.93 5.89 -16.63
C GLU A 55 9.49 5.44 -17.98
N MET A 56 10.78 5.68 -18.23
CA MET A 56 11.44 5.25 -19.48
C MET A 56 11.59 3.73 -19.56
N PHE A 57 11.84 3.06 -18.44
CA PHE A 57 12.00 1.61 -18.39
C PHE A 57 10.68 0.87 -18.14
N TRP A 58 9.59 1.57 -17.82
CA TRP A 58 8.30 0.93 -17.49
C TRP A 58 7.77 0.10 -18.66
N GLY A 59 7.48 -1.18 -18.42
CA GLY A 59 7.08 -2.13 -19.46
C GLY A 59 8.25 -2.87 -20.12
N HIS A 60 9.49 -2.57 -19.74
CA HIS A 60 10.65 -3.39 -20.02
C HIS A 60 11.03 -4.24 -18.81
N LYS A 61 11.52 -5.46 -19.07
CA LYS A 61 12.05 -6.37 -18.04
C LYS A 61 13.18 -5.75 -17.22
N ASP A 62 13.92 -4.84 -17.83
CA ASP A 62 15.02 -4.11 -17.23
C ASP A 62 14.54 -3.13 -16.13
N CYS A 63 13.25 -2.79 -16.05
CA CYS A 63 12.70 -1.93 -15.00
C CYS A 63 12.87 -2.55 -13.62
N VAL A 64 12.59 -3.86 -13.49
CA VAL A 64 12.72 -4.58 -12.23
C VAL A 64 14.18 -4.69 -11.84
N GLU A 65 15.06 -5.00 -12.79
CA GLU A 65 16.50 -5.07 -12.56
C GLU A 65 17.07 -3.71 -12.14
N TYR A 66 16.65 -2.62 -12.80
CA TYR A 66 17.02 -1.26 -12.43
C TYR A 66 16.58 -0.89 -11.01
N LEU A 67 15.33 -1.21 -10.63
CA LEU A 67 14.80 -0.96 -9.28
C LEU A 67 15.57 -1.76 -8.22
N GLN A 68 15.86 -3.04 -8.49
CA GLN A 68 16.66 -3.89 -7.59
C GLN A 68 18.09 -3.37 -7.43
N GLN A 69 18.73 -2.96 -8.53
CA GLN A 69 20.04 -2.32 -8.50
C GLN A 69 20.01 -1.02 -7.69
N LEU A 70 18.94 -0.23 -7.82
CA LEU A 70 18.77 0.98 -7.02
C LEU A 70 18.75 0.66 -5.51
N ILE A 71 17.93 -0.31 -5.12
CA ILE A 71 17.78 -0.74 -3.72
C ILE A 71 19.10 -1.27 -3.16
N LEU A 72 19.80 -2.12 -3.91
CA LEU A 72 21.07 -2.74 -3.50
C LEU A 72 22.23 -1.74 -3.41
N ASN A 73 22.32 -0.82 -4.37
CA ASN A 73 23.37 0.20 -4.39
C ASN A 73 23.08 1.36 -3.41
N GLY A 74 21.84 1.47 -2.91
CA GLY A 74 21.44 2.45 -1.91
C GLY A 74 21.45 3.89 -2.41
N GLY A 75 21.31 4.09 -3.73
CA GLY A 75 21.31 5.41 -4.36
C GLY A 75 21.52 5.38 -5.88
N ASP A 76 21.33 6.52 -6.52
CA ASP A 76 21.41 6.73 -7.99
C ASP A 76 22.85 6.57 -8.57
N GLY A 77 23.83 6.06 -7.81
CA GLY A 77 25.22 5.90 -8.27
C GLY A 77 25.98 7.21 -8.58
N VAL A 78 25.29 8.36 -8.66
CA VAL A 78 25.88 9.68 -8.97
C VAL A 78 26.41 10.34 -7.69
N GLY A 79 27.47 9.76 -7.11
CA GLY A 79 28.47 10.46 -6.29
C GLY A 79 28.04 11.11 -4.96
N ARG A 80 26.76 11.08 -4.57
CA ARG A 80 26.33 11.48 -3.22
C ARG A 80 26.21 10.22 -2.36
N ALA A 81 26.80 10.32 -1.17
CA ALA A 81 26.97 9.25 -0.19
C ALA A 81 25.77 8.30 -0.10
N ARG A 82 26.04 7.03 0.22
CA ARG A 82 25.09 5.94 0.50
C ARG A 82 24.15 6.30 1.65
N VAL A 83 23.30 7.30 1.44
CA VAL A 83 22.20 7.68 2.30
C VAL A 83 21.07 6.81 1.76
N GLY A 84 20.90 5.63 2.35
CA GLY A 84 19.88 4.68 1.92
C GLY A 84 18.51 5.35 1.76
N PHE A 85 17.64 4.72 0.98
CA PHE A 85 16.31 5.26 0.74
C PHE A 85 15.49 5.31 2.03
N LYS A 86 14.63 6.32 2.14
CA LYS A 86 13.60 6.32 3.18
C LYS A 86 12.72 5.08 2.99
N LEU A 87 12.27 4.47 4.09
CA LEU A 87 11.45 3.26 4.06
C LEU A 87 10.26 3.38 3.11
N GLU A 88 9.58 4.53 3.12
CA GLU A 88 8.45 4.85 2.23
C GLU A 88 8.80 4.72 0.73
N ILE A 89 10.03 5.08 0.34
CA ILE A 89 10.49 5.00 -1.05
C ILE A 89 10.87 3.55 -1.40
N MET A 90 11.46 2.82 -0.46
CA MET A 90 11.70 1.38 -0.63
C MET A 90 10.40 0.61 -0.78
N GLU A 91 9.40 0.92 0.03
CA GLU A 91 8.05 0.34 -0.06
C GLU A 91 7.42 0.65 -1.42
N ALA A 92 7.51 1.90 -1.88
CA ALA A 92 7.06 2.30 -3.21
C ALA A 92 7.75 1.48 -4.32
N PHE A 93 9.07 1.27 -4.25
CA PHE A 93 9.79 0.43 -5.21
C PHE A 93 9.35 -1.04 -5.17
N MET A 94 9.15 -1.62 -3.99
CA MET A 94 8.67 -3.00 -3.85
C MET A 94 7.25 -3.16 -4.40
N HIS A 95 6.36 -2.18 -4.17
CA HIS A 95 5.04 -2.15 -4.76
C HIS A 95 5.11 -2.07 -6.29
N LEU A 96 5.93 -1.18 -6.84
CA LEU A 96 6.11 -1.08 -8.30
C LEU A 96 6.63 -2.39 -8.92
N ILE A 97 7.57 -3.08 -8.27
CA ILE A 97 8.06 -4.39 -8.74
C ILE A 97 6.92 -5.41 -8.79
N ASN A 98 6.11 -5.49 -7.74
CA ASN A 98 4.96 -6.41 -7.67
C ASN A 98 3.89 -6.07 -8.74
N LEU A 99 3.63 -4.78 -8.94
CA LEU A 99 2.70 -4.31 -9.97
C LEU A 99 3.20 -4.59 -11.39
N HIS A 100 4.52 -4.52 -11.63
CA HIS A 100 5.13 -4.90 -12.90
C HIS A 100 5.02 -6.40 -13.14
N ASP A 101 5.35 -7.24 -12.15
CA ASP A 101 5.28 -8.71 -12.24
C ASP A 101 3.86 -9.21 -12.55
N LYS A 102 2.84 -8.61 -11.90
CA LYS A 102 1.43 -8.90 -12.20
C LYS A 102 0.96 -8.47 -13.60
N THR A 103 1.76 -7.73 -14.35
CA THR A 103 1.41 -7.22 -15.68
C THR A 103 2.03 -8.06 -16.80
N GLU A 104 3.14 -8.76 -16.54
CA GLU A 104 3.80 -9.66 -17.50
C GLU A 104 3.27 -11.11 -17.48
N ASN A 105 2.21 -11.40 -16.72
CA ASN A 105 1.59 -12.73 -16.55
C ASN A 105 0.09 -12.68 -16.91
#